data_AF-A0A6L9IZ84-F1
#
_entry.id   AF-A0A6L9IZ84-F1
#
_cell.length_a   1.000
_cell.length_b   1.000
_cell.length_c   1.000
_cell.angle_alpha   90.00
_cell.angle_beta   90.00
_cell.angle_gamma   90.00
#
_symmetry.space_group_name_H-M   'P 1'
#
loop_
_entity.id
_entity.type
_entity.pdbx_description
1 polymer ?
#
loop_
_entity_poly.entity_id
_entity_poly.type
_entity_poly.pdbx_seq_one_letter_code
_entity_poly.pdbx_strand_id
1 'polypeptide(L)'
;QCPATPGPASNQGCPYGDQDGDGVDDGSDQCPDTPAGATVDANGCPSDSDNDGVLDGIDQCPDQPGPAENQGCPTDIPDGDDDDDDDVVPTSPPGCDAFIQFPDGAVVGQFMTSTLVYWGPDADMLVEPLMTLEAGTTAWVLGMDASGGFYQILWQCGTLWVPVDSIGPNPDATWNGTALPTGVIG
;
A
#
# COMPACT_ATOMS: atom_id res chain seq x y z
N GLN A 1 -39.82 -27.86 -26.43
CA GLN A 1 -38.51 -28.52 -26.36
C GLN A 1 -37.46 -27.45 -26.60
N CYS A 2 -36.61 -27.15 -25.60
CA CYS A 2 -35.53 -26.18 -25.72
C CYS A 2 -34.31 -26.84 -26.37
N PRO A 3 -33.96 -26.53 -27.63
CA PRO A 3 -32.97 -27.31 -28.37
C PRO A 3 -31.52 -26.97 -28.03
N ALA A 4 -31.28 -25.84 -27.36
CA ALA A 4 -29.94 -25.27 -27.18
C ALA A 4 -29.25 -25.74 -25.88
N THR A 5 -30.00 -26.00 -24.82
CA THR A 5 -29.45 -26.37 -23.50
C THR A 5 -30.40 -27.35 -22.80
N PRO A 6 -29.93 -28.52 -22.35
CA PRO A 6 -30.76 -29.46 -21.58
C PRO A 6 -31.14 -28.88 -20.21
N GLY A 7 -32.37 -29.13 -19.76
CA GLY A 7 -32.81 -28.81 -18.40
C GLY A 7 -33.69 -29.90 -17.78
N PRO A 8 -34.19 -29.67 -16.56
CA PRO A 8 -34.91 -30.69 -15.80
C PRO A 8 -36.26 -31.06 -16.44
N ALA A 9 -36.69 -32.31 -16.22
CA ALA A 9 -37.98 -32.80 -16.73
C ALA A 9 -39.17 -32.02 -16.17
N SER A 10 -39.04 -31.45 -14.97
CA SER A 10 -40.01 -30.54 -14.35
C SER A 10 -40.29 -29.30 -15.21
N ASN A 11 -39.30 -28.83 -15.97
CA ASN A 11 -39.41 -27.70 -16.88
C ASN A 11 -39.39 -28.13 -18.37
N GLN A 12 -40.00 -29.28 -18.67
CA GLN A 12 -40.14 -29.80 -20.04
C GLN A 12 -38.80 -29.95 -20.79
N GLY A 13 -37.70 -30.19 -20.06
CA GLY A 13 -36.36 -30.32 -20.62
C GLY A 13 -35.66 -29.00 -20.93
N CYS A 14 -36.16 -27.87 -20.42
CA CYS A 14 -35.59 -26.54 -20.57
C CYS A 14 -34.91 -26.09 -19.27
N PRO A 15 -33.77 -25.38 -19.32
CA PRO A 15 -33.21 -24.74 -18.12
C PRO A 15 -34.20 -23.70 -17.57
N TYR A 16 -34.12 -23.43 -16.27
CA TYR A 16 -34.84 -22.28 -15.68
C TYR A 16 -34.20 -20.97 -16.15
N GLY A 17 -34.98 -19.89 -16.15
CA GLY A 17 -34.47 -18.54 -16.44
C GLY A 17 -33.63 -18.03 -15.27
N ASP A 18 -32.62 -17.24 -15.60
CA ASP A 18 -31.72 -16.56 -14.68
C ASP A 18 -31.41 -15.23 -15.37
N GLN A 19 -32.13 -14.18 -14.95
CA GLN A 19 -32.22 -12.90 -15.65
C GLN A 19 -31.00 -12.02 -15.43
N ASP A 20 -30.50 -11.95 -14.20
CA ASP A 20 -29.32 -11.17 -13.81
C ASP A 20 -28.02 -11.98 -13.92
N GLY A 21 -28.12 -13.31 -14.04
CA GLY A 21 -26.99 -14.19 -14.32
C GLY A 21 -26.17 -14.51 -13.08
N ASP A 22 -26.76 -14.44 -11.89
CA ASP A 22 -26.10 -14.69 -10.60
C ASP A 22 -25.95 -16.19 -10.27
N GLY A 23 -26.61 -17.06 -11.06
CA GLY A 23 -26.59 -18.50 -10.92
C GLY A 23 -27.76 -19.09 -10.13
N VAL A 24 -28.71 -18.27 -9.69
CA VAL A 24 -29.97 -18.67 -9.07
C VAL A 24 -31.10 -18.45 -10.08
N ASP A 25 -32.04 -19.39 -10.15
CA ASP A 25 -33.13 -19.24 -11.11
C ASP A 25 -34.15 -18.18 -10.66
N ASP A 26 -34.75 -17.45 -11.61
CA ASP A 26 -35.74 -16.38 -11.38
C ASP A 26 -36.89 -16.79 -10.43
N GLY A 27 -37.17 -18.10 -10.31
CA GLY A 27 -38.22 -18.63 -9.44
C GLY A 27 -37.79 -18.85 -7.98
N SER A 28 -36.49 -18.98 -7.74
CA SER A 28 -35.85 -19.17 -6.43
C SER A 28 -35.13 -17.91 -5.95
N ASP A 29 -34.82 -17.00 -6.86
CA ASP A 29 -34.12 -15.75 -6.62
C ASP A 29 -35.01 -14.70 -5.91
N GLN A 30 -34.49 -14.17 -4.81
CA GLN A 30 -35.11 -13.14 -3.97
C GLN A 30 -34.58 -11.74 -4.28
N CYS A 31 -33.49 -11.63 -5.05
CA CYS A 31 -32.74 -10.43 -5.38
C CYS A 31 -32.50 -10.32 -6.91
N PRO A 32 -33.54 -10.06 -7.72
CA PRO A 32 -33.54 -10.18 -9.19
C PRO A 32 -32.72 -9.15 -9.99
N ASP A 33 -31.91 -8.35 -9.29
CA ASP A 33 -31.09 -7.27 -9.85
C ASP A 33 -29.65 -7.35 -9.31
N THR A 34 -29.15 -8.56 -9.05
CA THR A 34 -27.82 -8.73 -8.49
C THR A 34 -26.73 -8.28 -9.47
N PRO A 35 -25.78 -7.43 -9.05
CA PRO A 35 -24.68 -7.02 -9.91
C PRO A 35 -23.82 -8.20 -10.37
N ALA A 36 -23.49 -8.23 -11.66
CA ALA A 36 -22.65 -9.27 -12.23
C ALA A 36 -21.28 -9.35 -11.53
N GLY A 37 -20.93 -10.55 -11.07
CA GLY A 37 -19.68 -10.81 -10.35
C GLY A 37 -19.82 -10.75 -8.82
N ALA A 38 -20.94 -10.24 -8.29
CA ALA A 38 -21.19 -10.30 -6.86
C ALA A 38 -21.37 -11.77 -6.43
N THR A 39 -20.93 -12.07 -5.22
CA THR A 39 -21.12 -13.37 -4.58
C THR A 39 -22.51 -13.39 -3.96
N VAL A 40 -23.31 -14.38 -4.32
CA VAL A 40 -24.69 -14.54 -3.83
C VAL A 40 -24.86 -15.75 -2.94
N ASP A 41 -25.85 -15.68 -2.05
CA ASP A 41 -26.32 -16.82 -1.28
C ASP A 41 -27.22 -17.75 -2.12
N ALA A 42 -27.78 -18.79 -1.48
CA ALA A 42 -28.67 -19.75 -2.16
C ALA A 42 -30.02 -19.15 -2.60
N ASN A 43 -30.31 -17.91 -2.21
CA ASN A 43 -31.51 -17.17 -2.58
C ASN A 43 -31.21 -16.05 -3.60
N GLY A 44 -30.00 -15.99 -4.15
CA GLY A 44 -29.60 -14.99 -5.16
C GLY A 44 -29.23 -13.63 -4.56
N CYS A 45 -29.15 -13.51 -3.23
CA CYS A 45 -28.90 -12.22 -2.59
C CYS A 45 -27.41 -12.01 -2.28
N PRO A 46 -26.83 -10.86 -2.67
CA PRO A 46 -25.44 -10.55 -2.38
C PRO A 46 -25.26 -10.05 -0.95
N SER A 47 -24.03 -10.16 -0.44
CA SER A 47 -23.60 -9.59 0.84
C SER A 47 -22.54 -8.50 0.62
N ASP A 48 -22.38 -7.67 1.64
CA ASP A 48 -21.33 -6.66 1.77
C ASP A 48 -20.79 -6.85 3.19
N SER A 49 -19.66 -7.55 3.30
CA SER A 49 -19.16 -8.07 4.57
C SER A 49 -18.57 -6.97 5.45
N ASP A 50 -17.95 -5.95 4.86
CA ASP A 50 -17.33 -4.85 5.57
C ASP A 50 -18.18 -3.55 5.60
N ASN A 51 -19.28 -3.52 4.85
CA ASN A 51 -20.28 -2.46 4.77
C ASN A 51 -19.77 -1.16 4.16
N ASP A 52 -18.90 -1.23 3.15
CA ASP A 52 -18.37 -0.08 2.43
C ASP A 52 -19.23 0.35 1.23
N GLY A 53 -20.21 -0.46 0.84
CA GLY A 53 -21.10 -0.25 -0.30
C GLY A 53 -20.65 -0.93 -1.60
N VAL A 54 -19.55 -1.68 -1.59
CA VAL A 54 -19.08 -2.58 -2.65
C VAL A 54 -19.43 -4.00 -2.23
N LEU A 55 -20.18 -4.72 -3.09
CA LEU A 55 -20.64 -6.06 -2.74
C LEU A 55 -19.49 -7.08 -2.77
N ASP A 56 -19.57 -8.08 -1.89
CA ASP A 56 -18.67 -9.22 -1.88
C ASP A 56 -18.61 -9.86 -3.27
N GLY A 57 -17.43 -10.24 -3.74
CA GLY A 57 -17.21 -10.81 -5.09
C GLY A 57 -16.90 -9.79 -6.19
N ILE A 58 -17.36 -8.55 -6.05
CA ILE A 58 -16.86 -7.40 -6.84
C ILE A 58 -15.93 -6.49 -6.03
N ASP A 59 -15.90 -6.67 -4.72
CA ASP A 59 -14.90 -6.13 -3.82
C ASP A 59 -13.58 -6.94 -3.87
N GLN A 60 -12.45 -6.23 -4.01
CA GLN A 60 -11.12 -6.80 -3.94
C GLN A 60 -10.65 -7.05 -2.50
N CYS A 61 -11.22 -6.37 -1.52
CA CYS A 61 -10.87 -6.39 -0.11
C CYS A 61 -12.09 -6.61 0.80
N PRO A 62 -12.84 -7.73 0.68
CA PRO A 62 -14.15 -7.96 1.34
C PRO A 62 -14.17 -7.97 2.87
N ASP A 63 -13.01 -7.81 3.51
CA ASP A 63 -12.88 -7.76 4.97
C ASP A 63 -12.39 -6.36 5.44
N GLN A 64 -12.23 -5.38 4.56
CA GLN A 64 -11.63 -4.07 4.83
C GLN A 64 -12.28 -2.94 4.02
N PRO A 65 -12.99 -2.00 4.67
CA PRO A 65 -13.74 -0.97 3.96
C PRO A 65 -12.89 -0.10 3.04
N GLY A 66 -13.36 0.14 1.82
CA GLY A 66 -12.72 1.04 0.86
C GLY A 66 -13.69 1.81 -0.04
N PRO A 67 -13.21 2.82 -0.76
CA PRO A 67 -14.04 3.48 -1.77
C PRO A 67 -14.23 2.58 -2.99
N ALA A 68 -15.42 2.67 -3.62
CA ALA A 68 -15.70 1.99 -4.88
C ALA A 68 -14.72 2.38 -6.01
N GLU A 69 -14.18 3.60 -5.98
CA GLU A 69 -13.12 4.04 -6.90
C GLU A 69 -11.84 3.19 -6.81
N ASN A 70 -11.60 2.54 -5.66
CA ASN A 70 -10.50 1.63 -5.41
C ASN A 70 -10.95 0.17 -5.26
N GLN A 71 -12.10 -0.18 -5.86
CA GLN A 71 -12.63 -1.55 -5.90
C GLN A 71 -12.85 -2.16 -4.51
N GLY A 72 -13.34 -1.34 -3.57
CA GLY A 72 -13.63 -1.75 -2.18
C GLY A 72 -12.38 -1.89 -1.30
N CYS A 73 -11.18 -1.63 -1.85
CA CYS A 73 -9.98 -1.65 -1.04
C CYS A 73 -9.68 -0.29 -0.38
N PRO A 74 -9.14 -0.29 0.84
CA PRO A 74 -8.59 0.92 1.47
C PRO A 74 -7.60 1.61 0.53
N THR A 75 -7.69 2.93 0.42
CA THR A 75 -6.72 3.74 -0.35
C THR A 75 -5.38 3.85 0.36
N ASP A 76 -5.40 3.63 1.66
CA ASP A 76 -4.27 3.68 2.56
C ASP A 76 -4.06 2.26 3.05
N ILE A 77 -2.97 1.61 2.61
CA ILE A 77 -2.63 0.26 3.05
C ILE A 77 -2.47 0.30 4.57
N PRO A 78 -3.31 -0.38 5.36
CA PRO A 78 -3.13 -0.46 6.79
C PRO A 78 -1.82 -1.19 7.05
N ASP A 79 -0.87 -0.53 7.70
CA ASP A 79 0.41 -1.08 8.14
C ASP A 79 0.27 -2.02 9.35
N GLY A 80 -0.87 -2.68 9.51
CA GLY A 80 -1.05 -3.80 10.43
C GLY A 80 -0.89 -3.46 11.91
N ASP A 81 -0.94 -2.18 12.26
CA ASP A 81 -1.05 -1.64 13.60
C ASP A 81 -2.52 -1.30 13.90
N ASP A 82 -3.11 -2.11 14.80
CA ASP A 82 -4.46 -1.97 15.37
C ASP A 82 -4.56 -0.71 16.27
N ASP A 83 -4.30 0.49 15.74
CA ASP A 83 -4.41 1.73 16.50
C ASP A 83 -5.55 2.62 15.94
N ASP A 84 -6.70 2.55 16.63
CA ASP A 84 -7.92 3.37 16.49
C ASP A 84 -7.69 4.89 16.73
N ASP A 85 -6.82 5.56 15.98
CA ASP A 85 -6.72 7.03 16.00
C ASP A 85 -6.22 7.58 14.65
N ASP A 86 -7.13 8.23 13.90
CA ASP A 86 -6.89 9.27 12.88
C ASP A 86 -5.44 9.37 12.34
N ASP A 87 -5.11 8.41 11.48
CA ASP A 87 -4.22 8.47 10.33
C ASP A 87 -3.29 9.70 10.25
N VAL A 88 -2.08 9.52 10.81
CA VAL A 88 -0.89 10.24 10.36
C VAL A 88 0.18 9.21 10.04
N VAL A 89 0.12 8.64 8.83
CA VAL A 89 1.26 7.92 8.24
C VAL A 89 2.58 8.69 8.45
N PRO A 90 3.66 8.06 8.97
CA PRO A 90 4.99 8.64 8.90
C PRO A 90 5.69 8.19 7.61
N THR A 91 5.07 8.37 6.43
CA THR A 91 5.71 7.95 5.15
C THR A 91 5.91 9.06 4.13
N SER A 92 5.46 10.29 4.40
CA SER A 92 5.89 11.45 3.64
C SER A 92 6.15 12.63 4.57
N PRO A 93 7.32 13.30 4.51
CA PRO A 93 7.51 14.54 5.25
C PRO A 93 6.38 15.52 4.88
N PRO A 94 5.77 16.24 5.83
CA PRO A 94 4.70 17.19 5.53
C PRO A 94 5.16 18.19 4.45
N GLY A 95 4.51 18.14 3.27
CA GLY A 95 4.78 19.02 2.13
C GLY A 95 5.41 18.38 0.89
N CYS A 96 5.59 17.05 0.83
CA CYS A 96 6.16 16.37 -0.34
C CYS A 96 5.08 15.69 -1.21
N ASP A 97 4.37 16.46 -2.03
CA ASP A 97 3.39 15.97 -3.03
C ASP A 97 4.05 15.39 -4.31
N ALA A 98 5.35 15.07 -4.25
CA ALA A 98 6.08 14.49 -5.38
C ALA A 98 6.20 12.98 -5.17
N PHE A 99 5.75 12.21 -6.16
CA PHE A 99 6.03 10.79 -6.37
C PHE A 99 7.54 10.49 -6.27
N ILE A 100 8.06 10.37 -5.06
CA ILE A 100 9.41 9.87 -4.82
C ILE A 100 9.25 8.37 -4.68
N GLN A 101 9.63 7.64 -5.74
CA GLN A 101 9.71 6.18 -5.65
C GLN A 101 10.85 5.82 -4.72
N PHE A 102 10.53 5.24 -3.57
CA PHE A 102 11.53 4.66 -2.68
C PHE A 102 12.16 3.44 -3.37
N PRO A 103 13.50 3.34 -3.44
CA PRO A 103 14.14 2.12 -3.91
C PRO A 103 13.85 0.97 -2.96
N ASP A 104 13.73 -0.24 -3.51
CA ASP A 104 13.60 -1.46 -2.72
C ASP A 104 14.76 -1.55 -1.71
N GLY A 105 14.43 -1.67 -0.43
CA GLY A 105 15.40 -1.72 0.66
C GLY A 105 15.72 -0.37 1.33
N ALA A 106 15.01 0.71 1.00
CA ALA A 106 15.04 1.93 1.80
C ALA A 106 14.58 1.66 3.25
N VAL A 107 15.26 2.26 4.23
CA VAL A 107 14.93 2.10 5.66
C VAL A 107 15.02 3.44 6.39
N VAL A 108 14.41 3.53 7.56
CA VAL A 108 14.58 4.68 8.46
C VAL A 108 15.84 4.51 9.31
N GLY A 109 16.73 5.50 9.27
CA GLY A 109 17.89 5.59 10.15
C GLY A 109 17.79 6.77 11.12
N GLN A 110 18.53 6.70 12.22
CA GLN A 110 18.64 7.79 13.20
C GLN A 110 20.06 8.33 13.28
N PHE A 111 20.20 9.65 13.29
CA PHE A 111 21.49 10.32 13.45
C PHE A 111 22.02 10.11 14.87
N MET A 112 23.19 9.48 14.99
CA MET A 112 23.82 9.18 16.28
C MET A 112 24.52 10.41 16.87
N THR A 113 24.90 11.35 16.01
CA THR A 113 25.57 12.60 16.35
C THR A 113 25.00 13.75 15.51
N SER A 114 25.19 15.00 15.96
CA SER A 114 24.88 16.14 15.11
C SER A 114 25.79 16.12 13.88
N THR A 115 25.19 16.10 12.70
CA THR A 115 25.83 15.67 11.45
C THR A 115 25.70 16.74 10.39
N LEU A 116 26.80 16.98 9.69
CA LEU A 116 26.84 17.87 8.53
C LEU A 116 26.26 17.17 7.30
N VAL A 117 25.41 17.90 6.56
CA VAL A 117 24.69 17.37 5.40
C VAL A 117 25.11 18.07 4.12
N TYR A 118 25.20 17.32 3.03
CA TYR A 118 25.76 17.76 1.74
C TYR A 118 24.77 17.55 0.59
N TRP A 119 24.95 18.28 -0.52
CA TRP A 119 24.15 18.13 -1.75
C TRP A 119 24.58 16.95 -2.63
N GLY A 120 25.79 16.43 -2.43
CA GLY A 120 26.38 15.36 -3.23
C GLY A 120 27.52 14.66 -2.50
N PRO A 121 27.89 13.43 -2.92
CA PRO A 121 28.98 12.65 -2.32
C PRO A 121 30.37 13.03 -2.88
N ASP A 122 30.43 13.88 -3.91
CA ASP A 122 31.67 14.27 -4.59
C ASP A 122 32.54 15.17 -3.72
N ALA A 123 33.85 14.89 -3.68
CA ALA A 123 34.84 15.65 -2.91
C ALA A 123 34.87 17.16 -3.24
N ASP A 124 34.47 17.54 -4.46
CA ASP A 124 34.38 18.93 -4.92
C ASP A 124 33.09 19.64 -4.44
N MET A 125 32.12 18.90 -3.92
CA MET A 125 30.86 19.41 -3.33
C MET A 125 30.82 19.30 -1.80
N LEU A 126 31.84 18.68 -1.18
CA LEU A 126 32.02 18.61 0.28
C LEU A 126 32.59 19.89 0.91
N VAL A 127 32.78 20.95 0.10
CA VAL A 127 33.47 22.18 0.53
C VAL A 127 32.67 23.01 1.52
N GLU A 128 31.34 22.95 1.50
CA GLU A 128 30.48 23.62 2.47
C GLU A 128 29.25 22.75 2.81
N PRO A 129 29.01 22.45 4.10
CA PRO A 129 27.81 21.74 4.50
C PRO A 129 26.59 22.64 4.31
N LEU A 130 25.50 22.08 3.78
CA LEU A 130 24.23 22.78 3.59
C LEU A 130 23.64 23.18 4.94
N MET A 131 23.64 22.23 5.87
CA MET A 131 23.06 22.36 7.19
C MET A 131 23.64 21.33 8.15
N THR A 132 23.29 21.44 9.42
CA THR A 132 23.52 20.42 10.45
C THR A 132 22.19 19.82 10.85
N LEU A 133 22.11 18.49 10.89
CA LEU A 133 21.01 17.76 11.51
C LEU A 133 21.42 17.32 12.90
N GLU A 134 20.55 17.49 13.89
CA GLU A 134 20.87 17.19 15.28
C GLU A 134 20.81 15.68 15.57
N ALA A 135 21.61 15.22 16.54
CA ALA A 135 21.52 13.86 17.04
C ALA A 135 20.09 13.50 17.48
N GLY A 136 19.66 12.27 17.18
CA GLY A 136 18.31 11.79 17.42
C GLY A 136 17.31 12.08 16.28
N THR A 137 17.68 12.90 15.30
CA THR A 137 16.88 13.14 14.10
C THR A 137 16.78 11.85 13.26
N THR A 138 15.62 11.56 12.67
CA THR A 138 15.42 10.41 11.79
C THR A 138 15.29 10.83 10.32
N ALA A 139 15.80 10.01 9.40
CA ALA A 139 15.66 10.22 7.97
C ALA A 139 15.56 8.89 7.23
N TRP A 140 14.95 8.90 6.04
CA TRP A 140 14.93 7.75 5.15
C TRP A 140 16.30 7.61 4.48
N VAL A 141 16.91 6.44 4.60
CA VAL A 141 18.17 6.07 3.95
C VAL A 141 17.82 5.29 2.69
N LEU A 142 18.17 5.85 1.53
CA LEU A 142 17.82 5.30 0.22
C LEU A 142 18.88 4.29 -0.28
N GLY A 143 20.12 4.44 0.18
CA GLY A 143 21.26 3.63 -0.23
C GLY A 143 22.56 4.42 -0.10
N MET A 144 23.65 3.87 -0.65
CA MET A 144 25.00 4.44 -0.53
C MET A 144 25.57 4.91 -1.86
N ASP A 145 26.55 5.80 -1.81
CA ASP A 145 27.32 6.19 -2.99
C ASP A 145 28.26 5.06 -3.44
N ALA A 146 28.84 5.19 -4.64
CA ALA A 146 29.75 4.18 -5.20
C ALA A 146 31.02 3.95 -4.36
N SER A 147 31.46 4.93 -3.56
CA SER A 147 32.59 4.77 -2.65
C SER A 147 32.23 4.06 -1.34
N GLY A 148 30.94 4.02 -0.99
CA GLY A 148 30.45 3.53 0.30
C GLY A 148 30.78 4.45 1.47
N GLY A 149 31.13 5.71 1.20
CA GLY A 149 31.48 6.71 2.20
C GLY A 149 30.30 7.56 2.65
N PHE A 150 29.25 7.64 1.82
CA PHE A 150 28.06 8.45 2.07
C PHE A 150 26.77 7.67 1.84
N TYR A 151 25.78 7.92 2.68
CA TYR A 151 24.39 7.55 2.44
C TYR A 151 23.66 8.69 1.73
N GLN A 152 22.82 8.36 0.76
CA GLN A 152 21.78 9.28 0.29
C GLN A 152 20.57 9.16 1.23
N ILE A 153 20.11 10.30 1.72
CA ILE A 153 18.92 10.40 2.56
C ILE A 153 17.84 11.20 1.86
N LEU A 154 16.58 10.89 2.16
CA LEU A 154 15.46 11.77 1.84
C LEU A 154 15.15 12.66 3.06
N TRP A 155 15.22 13.96 2.86
CA TRP A 155 14.98 14.97 3.90
C TRP A 155 14.20 16.16 3.33
N GLN A 156 13.06 16.50 3.93
CA GLN A 156 12.21 17.63 3.50
C GLN A 156 12.01 17.69 1.97
N CYS A 157 11.70 16.55 1.36
CA CYS A 157 11.47 16.39 -0.09
C CYS A 157 12.70 16.50 -1.01
N GLY A 158 13.91 16.59 -0.44
CA GLY A 158 15.17 16.62 -1.19
C GLY A 158 16.05 15.42 -0.87
N THR A 159 16.81 14.96 -1.87
CA THR A 159 17.89 14.00 -1.63
C THR A 159 19.13 14.73 -1.16
N LEU A 160 19.63 14.35 0.00
CA LEU A 160 20.86 14.88 0.59
C LEU A 160 21.83 13.74 0.88
N TRP A 161 23.07 14.07 1.24
CA TRP A 161 24.13 13.09 1.48
C TRP A 161 24.75 13.30 2.86
N VAL A 162 24.99 12.19 3.57
CA VAL A 162 25.57 12.19 4.92
C VAL A 162 26.62 11.09 5.06
N PRO A 163 27.66 11.28 5.90
CA PRO A 163 28.67 10.25 6.14
C PRO A 163 28.04 8.96 6.68
N VAL A 164 28.52 7.79 6.25
CA VAL A 164 27.91 6.50 6.66
C VAL A 164 28.03 6.20 8.16
N ASP A 165 28.98 6.81 8.87
CA ASP A 165 29.18 6.66 10.31
C ASP A 165 28.27 7.57 11.16
N SER A 166 27.52 8.47 10.51
CA SER A 166 26.67 9.45 11.17
C SER A 166 25.27 8.95 11.51
N ILE A 167 24.81 7.91 10.81
CA ILE A 167 23.45 7.38 10.89
C ILE A 167 23.51 5.88 11.14
N GLY A 168 22.70 5.41 12.09
CA GLY A 168 22.61 4.01 12.47
C GLY A 168 21.20 3.45 12.24
N PRO A 169 21.02 2.12 12.37
CA PRO A 169 19.69 1.53 12.38
C PRO A 169 18.86 2.14 13.53
N ASN A 170 17.57 2.34 13.29
CA ASN A 170 16.66 2.91 14.29
C ASN A 170 16.65 2.03 15.57
N PRO A 171 16.93 2.57 16.76
CA PRO A 171 16.84 1.82 18.02
C PRO A 171 15.40 1.53 18.47
N ASP A 172 14.39 2.12 17.82
CA ASP A 172 12.98 1.90 18.14
C ASP A 172 12.47 0.53 17.65
N ALA A 173 11.60 -0.09 18.45
CA ALA A 173 11.11 -1.46 18.27
C ALA A 173 10.29 -1.62 16.98
N THR A 174 9.71 -0.53 16.47
CA THR A 174 8.86 -0.50 15.28
C THR A 174 9.62 -0.82 13.98
N TRP A 175 10.92 -0.48 13.90
CA TRP A 175 11.75 -0.71 12.70
C TRP A 175 12.75 -1.88 12.85
N ASN A 176 12.62 -2.62 13.95
CA ASN A 176 13.26 -3.91 14.23
C ASN A 176 14.78 -4.00 13.97
N GLY A 177 15.52 -2.90 14.18
CA GLY A 177 16.99 -2.90 14.02
C GLY A 177 17.46 -3.30 12.62
N THR A 178 16.62 -3.07 11.60
CA THR A 178 16.94 -3.43 10.21
C THR A 178 18.21 -2.71 9.77
N ALA A 179 19.14 -3.45 9.17
CA ALA A 179 20.42 -2.90 8.72
C ALA A 179 20.21 -1.85 7.62
N LEU A 180 21.01 -0.78 7.64
CA LEU A 180 20.98 0.24 6.61
C LEU A 180 21.29 -0.36 5.23
N PRO A 181 20.62 0.10 4.15
CA PRO A 181 20.86 -0.40 2.82
C PRO A 181 22.31 -0.15 2.38
N THR A 182 22.95 -1.21 1.89
CA THR A 182 24.30 -1.18 1.30
C THR A 182 24.26 -1.17 -0.23
N GLY A 183 23.08 -1.00 -0.82
CA GLY A 183 22.90 -0.89 -2.27
C GLY A 183 23.44 0.44 -2.77
N VAL A 184 24.25 0.40 -3.84
CA VAL A 184 24.76 1.62 -4.49
C VAL A 184 23.64 2.23 -5.33
N ILE A 185 23.35 3.50 -5.09
CA ILE A 185 22.41 4.31 -5.86
C ILE A 185 23.22 5.29 -6.71
N GLY A 186 22.97 5.23 -8.03
CA GLY A 186 23.77 5.88 -9.07
C GLY A 186 23.24 7.23 -9.51
#